data_AF-A0A267TKT9-F1
#
_entry.id   AF-A0A267TKT9-F1
#
_cell.length_a   1.000
_cell.length_b   1.000
_cell.length_c   1.000
_cell.angle_alpha   90.00
_cell.angle_beta   90.00
_cell.angle_gamma   90.00
#
_symmetry.space_group_name_H-M   'P 1'
#
loop_
_entity.id
_entity.type
_entity.pdbx_description
1 polymer ?
#
loop_
_entity_poly.entity_id
_entity_poly.type
_entity_poly.pdbx_seq_one_letter_code
_entity_poly.pdbx_strand_id
1 'polypeptide(L)'
;MKQFSTMTLRGLDNDENADLVEIMNQVMQKENIKTGQSVFEFILRDYREKTEELQGLRQTYNSHRHKSNKEIEELQTENKKLKQAIKGFCQFIEVANQLDT
;
A
#
# COMPACT_ATOMS: atom_id res chain seq x y z
N MET A 1 -15.00 -0.71 -39.21
CA MET A 1 -14.99 -0.70 -37.74
C MET A 1 -16.15 -1.57 -37.27
N LYS A 2 -15.92 -2.57 -36.41
CA LYS A 2 -17.02 -3.35 -35.81
C LYS A 2 -17.68 -2.47 -34.74
N GLN A 3 -18.96 -2.19 -34.95
CA GLN A 3 -19.79 -1.38 -34.05
C GLN A 3 -19.89 -2.13 -32.72
N PHE A 4 -19.34 -1.55 -31.65
CA PHE A 4 -19.55 -2.08 -30.29
C PHE A 4 -21.00 -1.76 -29.91
N SER A 5 -21.83 -2.80 -29.80
CA SER A 5 -23.19 -2.65 -29.30
C SER A 5 -23.12 -2.40 -27.80
N THR A 6 -23.47 -1.18 -27.37
CA THR A 6 -23.66 -0.85 -25.95
C THR A 6 -24.65 -1.84 -25.34
N MET A 7 -24.26 -2.48 -24.24
CA MET A 7 -25.15 -3.41 -23.57
C MET A 7 -26.19 -2.62 -22.76
N THR A 8 -27.47 -2.82 -23.06
CA THR A 8 -28.60 -2.37 -22.24
C THR A 8 -29.03 -3.52 -21.34
N LEU A 9 -28.77 -3.42 -20.04
CA LEU A 9 -29.19 -4.42 -19.06
C LEU A 9 -30.64 -4.14 -18.67
N ARG A 10 -31.57 -4.96 -19.19
CA ARG A 10 -32.99 -4.86 -18.85
C ARG A 10 -33.17 -4.85 -17.33
N GLY A 11 -33.70 -3.76 -16.79
CA GLY A 11 -33.94 -3.59 -15.35
C GLY A 11 -32.87 -2.80 -14.59
N LEU A 12 -31.81 -2.35 -15.27
CA LEU A 12 -30.82 -1.38 -14.76
C LEU A 12 -30.82 -0.09 -15.60
N ASP A 13 -31.87 0.13 -16.39
CA ASP A 13 -32.02 1.28 -17.29
C ASP A 13 -32.52 2.55 -16.54
N ASN A 14 -32.50 2.54 -15.21
CA ASN A 14 -32.79 3.68 -14.35
C ASN A 14 -31.50 4.45 -14.03
N ASP A 15 -31.61 5.77 -13.85
CA ASP A 15 -30.45 6.66 -13.57
C ASP A 15 -29.63 6.20 -12.35
N GLU A 16 -30.25 5.50 -11.41
CA GLU A 16 -29.59 4.96 -10.20
C GLU A 16 -28.57 3.84 -10.49
N ASN A 17 -28.62 3.19 -11.66
CA ASN A 17 -27.74 2.08 -12.04
C ASN A 17 -26.90 2.37 -13.29
N ALA A 18 -26.89 3.64 -13.73
CA ALA A 18 -26.14 4.06 -14.92
C ALA A 18 -24.62 3.83 -14.77
N ASP A 19 -24.10 3.97 -13.55
CA ASP A 19 -22.70 3.71 -13.18
C ASP A 19 -22.32 2.23 -13.37
N LEU A 20 -23.20 1.30 -12.99
CA LEU A 20 -22.99 -0.14 -13.20
C LEU A 20 -22.91 -0.47 -14.70
N VAL A 21 -23.82 0.09 -15.50
CA VAL A 21 -23.83 -0.10 -16.95
C VAL A 21 -22.56 0.49 -17.58
N GLU A 22 -22.10 1.65 -17.11
CA GLU A 22 -20.86 2.26 -17.56
C GLU A 22 -19.64 1.37 -17.25
N ILE A 23 -19.50 0.93 -16.00
CA ILE A 23 -18.40 0.05 -15.56
C ILE A 23 -18.37 -1.23 -16.40
N MET A 24 -19.52 -1.84 -16.63
CA MET A 24 -19.61 -3.06 -17.43
C MET A 24 -19.20 -2.83 -18.88
N ASN A 25 -19.66 -1.74 -19.50
CA ASN A 25 -19.26 -1.39 -20.86
C ASN A 25 -17.76 -1.10 -20.96
N GLN A 26 -17.16 -0.44 -19.96
CA GLN A 26 -15.72 -0.22 -19.89
C GLN A 26 -14.95 -1.55 -19.82
N VAL A 27 -15.39 -2.49 -18.98
CA VAL A 27 -14.79 -3.83 -18.87
C VAL A 27 -14.96 -4.61 -20.19
N MET A 28 -16.12 -4.55 -20.83
CA MET A 28 -16.34 -5.16 -22.16
C MET A 28 -15.34 -4.68 -23.20
N GLN A 29 -15.12 -3.37 -23.27
CA GLN A 29 -14.20 -2.78 -24.24
C GLN A 29 -12.75 -3.10 -23.93
N LYS A 30 -12.33 -2.94 -22.67
CA LYS A 30 -10.95 -3.13 -22.23
C LYS A 30 -10.51 -4.60 -22.36
N GLU A 31 -11.36 -5.52 -21.92
CA GLU A 31 -11.04 -6.95 -21.84
C GLU A 31 -11.58 -7.72 -23.07
N ASN A 32 -12.16 -7.02 -24.05
CA ASN A 32 -12.75 -7.56 -25.28
C ASN A 32 -13.81 -8.66 -25.02
N ILE A 33 -14.63 -8.46 -23.99
CA ILE A 33 -15.72 -9.36 -23.59
C ILE A 33 -17.01 -8.95 -24.28
N LYS A 34 -17.75 -9.93 -24.81
CA LYS A 34 -18.90 -9.69 -25.70
C LYS A 34 -20.28 -9.83 -25.06
N THR A 35 -20.36 -10.39 -23.86
CA THR A 35 -21.64 -10.71 -23.20
C THR A 35 -21.66 -10.17 -21.76
N GLY A 36 -22.83 -9.70 -21.31
CA GLY A 36 -22.98 -9.18 -19.95
C GLY A 36 -22.67 -10.20 -18.86
N GLN A 37 -23.08 -11.46 -19.06
CA GLN A 37 -22.76 -12.52 -18.11
C GLN A 37 -21.26 -12.71 -17.93
N SER A 38 -20.49 -12.78 -19.03
CA SER A 38 -19.04 -12.95 -18.95
C SER A 38 -18.35 -11.73 -18.34
N VAL A 39 -18.90 -10.53 -18.50
CA VAL A 39 -18.42 -9.31 -17.83
C VAL A 39 -18.64 -9.38 -16.33
N PHE A 40 -19.84 -9.78 -15.90
CA PHE A 40 -20.13 -9.99 -14.49
C PHE A 40 -19.21 -11.05 -13.87
N GLU A 41 -19.04 -12.19 -14.54
CA GLU A 41 -18.13 -13.24 -14.08
C GLU A 41 -16.67 -12.75 -14.00
N PHE A 42 -16.24 -11.93 -14.96
CA PHE A 42 -14.91 -11.32 -14.95
C PHE A 42 -14.75 -10.37 -13.77
N ILE A 43 -15.67 -9.42 -13.58
CA ILE A 43 -15.63 -8.43 -12.50
C ILE A 43 -15.61 -9.13 -11.13
N LEU A 44 -16.41 -10.18 -10.94
CA LEU A 44 -16.43 -10.92 -9.67
C LEU A 44 -15.10 -11.62 -9.36
N ARG A 45 -14.44 -12.19 -10.37
CA ARG A 45 -13.12 -12.82 -10.21
C ARG A 45 -12.04 -11.78 -9.94
N ASP A 46 -12.00 -10.73 -10.75
CA ASP A 46 -11.02 -9.64 -10.62
C ASP A 46 -11.17 -8.94 -9.26
N TYR A 47 -12.40 -8.68 -8.80
CA TYR A 47 -12.64 -8.10 -7.48
C TYR A 47 -12.02 -8.94 -6.36
N ARG A 48 -12.18 -10.26 -6.42
CA ARG A 48 -11.59 -11.17 -5.43
C ARG A 48 -10.07 -11.13 -5.47
N GLU A 49 -9.49 -11.27 -6.66
CA GLU A 49 -8.04 -11.24 -6.87
C GLU A 49 -7.44 -9.91 -6.36
N LYS A 50 -8.03 -8.78 -6.73
CA LYS A 50 -7.58 -7.45 -6.27
C LYS A 50 -7.73 -7.25 -4.77
N THR A 51 -8.76 -7.84 -4.15
CA THR A 51 -8.93 -7.80 -2.70
C THR A 51 -7.82 -8.58 -1.99
N GLU A 52 -7.49 -9.78 -2.49
CA GLU A 52 -6.41 -10.61 -1.97
C GLU A 52 -5.04 -9.93 -2.17
N GLU A 53 -4.78 -9.36 -3.35
CA GLU A 53 -3.58 -8.57 -3.63
C GLU A 53 -3.44 -7.36 -2.70
N LEU A 54 -4.51 -6.59 -2.50
CA LEU A 54 -4.51 -5.43 -1.62
C LEU A 54 -4.24 -5.82 -0.17
N GLN A 55 -4.80 -6.94 0.29
CA GLN A 55 -4.53 -7.48 1.62
C GLN A 55 -3.05 -7.87 1.77
N GLY A 56 -2.48 -8.57 0.78
CA GLY A 56 -1.06 -8.94 0.76
C GLY A 56 -0.13 -7.71 0.77
N LEU A 57 -0.49 -6.66 0.01
CA LEU A 57 0.26 -5.42 -0.03
C LEU A 57 0.22 -4.70 1.33
N ARG A 58 -0.96 -4.64 1.98
CA ARG A 58 -1.10 -4.07 3.32
C ARG A 58 -0.26 -4.81 4.36
N GLN A 59 -0.23 -6.14 4.30
CA GLN A 59 0.59 -6.95 5.21
C GLN A 59 2.09 -6.68 5.00
N THR A 60 2.53 -6.66 3.74
CA THR A 60 3.92 -6.36 3.37
C THR A 60 4.33 -4.97 3.84
N TYR A 61 3.51 -3.96 3.56
CA TYR A 61 3.73 -2.59 4.00
C TYR A 61 3.85 -2.49 5.53
N ASN A 62 2.93 -3.13 6.26
CA ASN A 62 2.94 -3.13 7.73
C ASN A 62 4.20 -3.81 8.29
N SER A 63 4.65 -4.90 7.66
CA SER A 63 5.89 -5.58 8.02
C SER A 63 7.11 -4.68 7.82
N HIS A 64 7.22 -4.03 6.65
CA HIS A 64 8.30 -3.07 6.38
C HIS A 64 8.28 -1.89 7.35
N ARG A 65 7.09 -1.34 7.64
CA ARG A 65 6.91 -0.26 8.60
C ARG A 65 7.36 -0.67 10.00
N HIS A 66 6.97 -1.85 10.45
CA HIS A 66 7.36 -2.36 11.77
C HIS A 66 8.89 -2.56 11.86
N LYS A 67 9.50 -3.17 10.84
CA LYS A 67 10.95 -3.34 10.76
C LYS A 67 11.69 -1.99 10.79
N SER A 68 11.23 -1.03 10.00
CA SER A 68 11.83 0.32 9.95
C SER A 68 11.71 1.06 11.28
N ASN A 69 10.55 1.00 11.94
CA ASN A 69 10.37 1.60 13.26
C ASN A 69 11.34 0.99 14.28
N LYS A 70 11.50 -0.33 14.27
CA LYS A 70 12.42 -1.02 15.16
C LYS A 70 13.88 -0.60 14.92
N GLU A 71 14.30 -0.51 13.66
CA GLU A 71 15.65 -0.04 13.30
C GLU A 71 15.89 1.40 13.75
N ILE A 72 14.89 2.28 13.61
CA ILE A 72 14.96 3.66 14.12
C ILE A 72 15.12 3.69 15.65
N GLU A 73 14.35 2.87 16.38
CA GLU A 73 14.45 2.77 17.84
C GLU A 73 15.82 2.24 18.30
N GLU A 74 16.36 1.24 17.61
CA GLU A 74 17.70 0.70 17.84
C GLU A 74 18.77 1.79 17.63
N LEU A 75 18.73 2.48 16.49
CA LEU A 75 19.66 3.58 16.17
C LEU A 75 19.56 4.74 17.18
N GLN A 76 18.35 5.12 17.60
CA GLN A 76 18.16 6.15 18.63
C GLN A 76 18.78 5.73 19.97
N THR A 77 18.63 4.47 20.34
CA THR A 77 19.19 3.91 21.56
C THR A 77 20.73 3.90 21.52
N GLU A 78 21.30 3.46 20.41
CA GLU A 78 22.76 3.47 20.19
C GLU A 78 23.33 4.89 20.20
N ASN A 79 22.68 5.82 19.51
CA ASN A 79 23.09 7.23 19.48
C ASN A 79 23.08 7.86 20.88
N LYS A 80 22.08 7.53 21.70
CA LYS A 80 22.02 7.96 23.11
C LYS A 80 23.19 7.41 23.92
N LYS A 81 23.51 6.12 23.78
CA LYS A 81 24.67 5.50 24.45
C LYS A 81 25.99 6.13 24.01
N LEU A 82 26.15 6.38 22.71
CA LEU A 82 27.34 7.01 22.15
C LEU A 82 27.53 8.43 22.71
N LYS A 83 26.47 9.24 22.75
CA LYS A 83 26.50 10.58 23.36
C LYS A 83 26.92 10.54 24.83
N GLN A 84 26.42 9.56 25.60
CA GLN A 84 26.82 9.38 26.99
C GLN A 84 28.29 8.98 27.14
N ALA A 85 28.78 8.06 26.28
CA ALA A 85 30.18 7.65 26.27
C ALA A 85 31.12 8.82 25.94
N ILE A 86 30.78 9.62 24.91
CA ILE A 86 31.54 10.83 24.56
C ILE A 86 31.58 11.81 25.74
N LYS A 87 30.43 12.06 26.37
CA LYS A 87 30.37 12.94 27.54
C LYS A 87 31.26 12.44 28.68
N GLY A 88 31.20 11.15 29.00
CA GLY A 88 32.05 10.55 30.04
C GLY A 88 33.53 10.64 29.69
N PHE A 89 33.89 10.44 28.43
CA PHE A 89 35.27 10.58 27.95
C PHE A 89 35.79 12.02 28.06
N CYS A 90 34.98 13.02 27.69
CA CYS A 90 35.35 14.43 27.87
C CYS A 90 35.58 14.77 29.36
N GLN A 91 34.68 14.33 30.24
CA GLN A 91 34.82 14.54 31.69
C GLN A 91 36.09 13.86 32.25
N PHE A 92 36.41 12.65 31.76
CA PHE A 92 37.64 11.97 32.13
C PHE A 92 38.89 12.78 31.73
N ILE A 93 38.93 13.31 30.50
CA ILE A 93 40.04 14.15 30.03
C ILE A 93 40.18 15.42 30.89
N GLU A 94 39.06 16.08 31.21
CA GLU A 94 39.07 17.28 32.06
C GLU A 94 39.70 17.00 33.43
N VAL A 95 39.34 15.89 34.07
CA VAL A 95 39.91 15.49 35.37
C VAL A 95 41.39 15.09 35.23
N ALA A 96 41.74 14.34 34.19
CA ALA A 96 43.13 13.91 33.95
C ALA A 96 44.06 15.13 33.79
N ASN A 97 43.64 16.13 33.03
CA ASN A 97 44.41 17.36 32.82
C ASN A 97 44.58 18.18 34.12
N GLN A 98 43.62 18.13 35.05
CA GLN A 98 43.71 18.81 36.35
C GLN A 98 44.71 18.15 37.30
N LEU A 99 44.98 16.85 37.14
CA LEU A 99 45.92 16.10 37.97
C LEU A 99 47.38 16.19 37.49
N ASP A 100 47.58 16.62 36.24
CA ASP A 100 48.90 16.84 35.62
C ASP A 100 49.45 18.27 35.87
N THR A 101 48.75 19.07 36.69
CA THR A 101 49.13 20.44 37.10
C THR A 101 49.47 20.49 38.59
#